data_AF-G3LKI1-F1
#
_entry.id   AF-G3LKI1-F1
#
_cell.length_a   1.000
_cell.length_b   1.000
_cell.length_c   1.000
_cell.angle_alpha   90.00
_cell.angle_beta   90.00
_cell.angle_gamma   90.00
#
_symmetry.space_group_name_H-M   'P 1'
#
loop_
_entity.id
_entity.type
_entity.pdbx_description
1 polymer ?
#
loop_
_entity_poly.entity_id
_entity_poly.type
_entity_poly.pdbx_seq_one_letter_code
_entity_poly.pdbx_strand_id
1 'polypeptide(L)'
;LRVYFHKNDFQRLPPLLTREQADLIPFTKSKLDFLLDHFSISKDSPQGKAIKATLGHCDAKEIEGEHKFCGTSLESMVDLVKKTLGYNVDLKVMTTKLMAPTLNSISYGVHNYTFLETPKELVGIKMLGCHRMPYPYAVYYCHGHKGGSRVFEINMVTDDGKQKVVGPAICHMDTSMWDVDH
;
A
#
# COMPACT_ATOMS: atom_id res chain seq x y z
N LEU A 1 10.20 -18.55 6.15
CA LEU A 1 9.30 -17.42 6.49
C LEU A 1 7.86 -17.79 6.12
N ARG A 2 6.89 -17.71 7.04
CA ARG A 2 5.47 -17.91 6.69
C ARG A 2 4.90 -16.57 6.23
N VAL A 3 4.52 -16.49 4.95
CA VAL A 3 4.05 -15.23 4.34
C VAL A 3 2.77 -15.49 3.56
N TYR A 4 1.83 -14.55 3.66
CA TYR A 4 0.60 -14.49 2.88
C TYR A 4 0.72 -13.33 1.87
N PHE A 5 0.26 -13.55 0.63
CA PHE A 5 0.19 -12.49 -0.37
C PHE A 5 -1.25 -12.27 -0.80
N HIS A 6 -1.72 -11.03 -0.70
CA HIS A 6 -3.06 -10.69 -1.14
C HIS A 6 -3.17 -10.78 -2.67
N LYS A 7 -4.24 -11.42 -3.16
CA LYS A 7 -4.53 -11.47 -4.60
C LYS A 7 -5.06 -10.13 -5.06
N ASN A 8 -4.36 -9.48 -5.99
CA ASN A 8 -4.93 -8.37 -6.75
C ASN A 8 -5.90 -8.94 -7.79
N ASP A 9 -7.17 -9.02 -7.45
CA ASP A 9 -8.22 -9.35 -8.42
C ASP A 9 -8.47 -8.15 -9.33
N PHE A 10 -7.84 -8.16 -10.50
CA PHE A 10 -7.93 -7.08 -11.49
C PHE A 10 -9.37 -6.78 -11.93
N GLN A 11 -10.29 -7.74 -11.83
CA GLN A 11 -11.72 -7.55 -12.16
C GLN A 11 -12.52 -6.86 -11.06
N ARG A 12 -11.99 -6.83 -9.82
CA ARG A 12 -12.62 -6.20 -8.66
C ARG A 12 -11.88 -4.95 -8.20
N LEU A 13 -10.96 -4.45 -9.01
CA LEU A 13 -10.26 -3.24 -8.66
C LEU A 13 -11.21 -2.06 -8.71
N PRO A 14 -11.19 -1.18 -7.69
CA PRO A 14 -11.92 0.06 -7.80
C PRO A 14 -11.42 0.86 -9.02
N PRO A 15 -12.33 1.56 -9.71
CA PRO A 15 -11.99 2.36 -10.89
C PRO A 15 -10.96 3.44 -10.54
N LEU A 16 -10.12 3.75 -11.52
CA LEU A 16 -9.24 4.92 -11.46
C LEU A 16 -10.07 6.13 -11.88
N LEU A 17 -10.05 7.17 -11.04
CA LEU A 17 -10.55 8.49 -11.40
C LEU A 17 -9.37 9.38 -11.76
N THR A 18 -9.59 10.30 -12.70
CA THR A 18 -8.65 11.40 -12.91
C THR A 18 -8.64 12.31 -11.67
N ARG A 19 -7.58 13.10 -11.49
CA ARG A 19 -7.55 14.12 -10.43
C ARG A 19 -8.81 15.01 -10.46
N GLU A 20 -9.18 15.50 -11.64
CA GLU A 20 -10.35 16.38 -11.82
C GLU A 20 -11.65 15.73 -11.33
N GLN A 21 -11.84 14.44 -11.61
CA GLN A 21 -13.02 13.71 -11.14
C GLN A 21 -12.97 13.45 -9.63
N ALA A 22 -11.81 13.09 -9.10
CA ALA A 22 -11.63 12.78 -7.69
C ALA A 22 -11.81 14.04 -6.81
N ASP A 23 -11.33 15.21 -7.25
CA ASP A 23 -11.40 16.48 -6.52
C ASP A 23 -12.84 17.00 -6.38
N LEU A 24 -13.77 16.56 -7.24
CA LEU A 24 -15.21 16.87 -7.12
C LEU A 24 -15.88 16.12 -5.96
N ILE A 25 -15.24 15.09 -5.42
CA ILE A 25 -15.79 14.23 -4.37
C ILE A 25 -15.04 14.54 -3.06
N PRO A 26 -15.70 15.07 -2.01
CA PRO A 26 -15.02 15.42 -0.78
C PRO A 26 -14.42 14.18 -0.10
N PHE A 27 -13.12 14.20 0.20
CA PHE A 27 -12.44 13.09 0.86
C PHE A 27 -12.08 13.44 2.30
N THR A 28 -13.04 13.29 3.22
CA THR A 28 -12.84 13.49 4.67
C THR A 28 -13.89 12.72 5.46
N LYS A 29 -13.50 12.24 6.64
CA LYS A 29 -14.37 11.56 7.60
C LYS A 29 -15.58 12.41 8.02
N SER A 30 -15.44 13.74 8.04
CA SER A 30 -16.55 14.66 8.37
C SER A 30 -17.69 14.63 7.34
N LYS A 31 -17.43 14.13 6.12
CA LYS A 31 -18.41 13.99 5.04
C LYS A 31 -18.86 12.54 4.82
N LEU A 32 -18.65 11.66 5.80
CA LEU A 32 -18.97 10.24 5.68
C LEU A 32 -20.41 9.97 5.25
N ASP A 33 -21.41 10.59 5.90
CA ASP A 33 -22.82 10.30 5.57
C ASP A 33 -23.17 10.74 4.14
N PHE A 34 -22.61 11.88 3.66
CA PHE A 34 -22.72 12.31 2.26
C PHE A 34 -22.08 11.30 1.29
N LEU A 35 -20.88 10.80 1.62
CA LEU A 35 -20.17 9.85 0.76
C LEU A 35 -20.91 8.52 0.64
N LEU A 36 -21.46 8.03 1.76
CA LEU A 36 -22.25 6.80 1.77
C LEU A 36 -23.49 6.93 0.89
N ASP A 37 -24.20 8.07 0.95
CA ASP A 37 -25.34 8.36 0.09
C ASP A 37 -24.94 8.49 -1.39
N HIS A 38 -23.89 9.28 -1.68
CA HIS A 38 -23.39 9.51 -3.03
C HIS A 38 -23.02 8.21 -3.77
N PHE A 39 -22.43 7.24 -3.06
CA PHE A 39 -22.10 5.93 -3.62
C PHE A 39 -23.19 4.87 -3.43
N SER A 40 -24.34 5.23 -2.83
CA SER A 40 -25.44 4.31 -2.52
C SER A 40 -24.98 3.10 -1.67
N ILE A 41 -24.17 3.36 -0.65
CA ILE A 41 -23.59 2.36 0.26
C ILE A 41 -24.20 2.50 1.65
N SER A 42 -24.75 1.42 2.19
CA SER A 42 -25.25 1.40 3.57
C SER A 42 -24.12 1.53 4.59
N LYS A 43 -24.34 2.35 5.62
CA LYS A 43 -23.39 2.61 6.72
C LYS A 43 -22.94 1.35 7.46
N ASP A 44 -23.85 0.40 7.65
CA ASP A 44 -23.58 -0.82 8.41
C ASP A 44 -23.00 -1.96 7.56
N SER A 45 -22.97 -1.78 6.23
CA SER A 45 -22.36 -2.73 5.30
C SER A 45 -20.84 -2.85 5.51
N PRO A 46 -20.22 -3.97 5.10
CA PRO A 46 -18.77 -4.09 5.10
C PRO A 46 -18.07 -2.95 4.35
N GLN A 47 -18.62 -2.51 3.22
CA GLN A 47 -18.12 -1.41 2.41
C GLN A 47 -18.22 -0.06 3.15
N GLY A 48 -19.35 0.21 3.80
CA GLY A 48 -19.54 1.44 4.57
C GLY A 48 -18.58 1.54 5.75
N LYS A 49 -18.34 0.43 6.46
CA LYS A 49 -17.32 0.32 7.51
C LYS A 49 -15.92 0.52 6.96
N ALA A 50 -15.61 -0.04 5.79
CA ALA A 50 -14.32 0.10 5.13
C ALA A 50 -14.04 1.55 4.69
N ILE A 51 -15.04 2.25 4.13
CA ILE A 51 -14.97 3.69 3.81
C ILE A 51 -14.66 4.50 5.06
N LYS A 52 -15.40 4.28 6.14
CA LYS A 52 -15.18 4.95 7.43
C LYS A 52 -13.77 4.71 7.96
N ALA A 53 -13.26 3.48 7.83
CA ALA A 53 -11.90 3.13 8.24
C ALA A 53 -10.86 3.85 7.38
N THR A 54 -10.98 3.81 6.04
CA THR A 54 -10.07 4.50 5.10
C THR A 54 -9.98 5.99 5.41
N LEU A 55 -11.13 6.67 5.53
CA LEU A 55 -11.18 8.09 5.88
C LEU A 55 -10.56 8.35 7.27
N GLY A 56 -10.77 7.43 8.22
CA GLY A 56 -10.16 7.50 9.54
C GLY A 56 -8.63 7.46 9.51
N HIS A 57 -8.04 6.58 8.69
CA HIS A 57 -6.58 6.49 8.55
C HIS A 57 -6.01 7.71 7.83
N CYS A 58 -6.69 8.19 6.79
CA CYS A 58 -6.26 9.34 6.00
C CYS A 58 -6.39 10.68 6.73
N ASP A 59 -7.42 10.85 7.57
CA ASP A 59 -7.62 12.07 8.37
C ASP A 59 -6.82 12.06 9.68
N ALA A 60 -6.28 10.90 10.08
CA ALA A 60 -5.49 10.79 11.30
C ALA A 60 -4.21 11.62 11.20
N LYS A 61 -3.87 12.33 12.28
CA LYS A 61 -2.60 13.06 12.37
C LYS A 61 -1.42 12.10 12.19
N GLU A 62 -0.35 12.59 11.58
CA GLU A 62 0.92 11.86 11.47
C GLU A 62 1.46 11.57 12.87
N ILE A 63 2.07 10.39 13.04
CA ILE A 63 2.86 10.11 14.25
C ILE A 63 4.15 10.96 14.17
N GLU A 64 4.72 11.31 15.31
CA GLU A 64 6.01 12.00 15.33
C GLU A 64 7.06 11.20 14.53
N GLY A 65 7.72 11.86 13.58
CA GLY A 65 8.69 11.20 12.71
C GLY A 65 8.10 10.50 11.48
N GLU A 66 6.77 10.43 11.32
CA GLU A 66 6.12 9.84 10.15
C GLU A 66 5.99 10.85 8.99
N HIS A 67 6.00 10.34 7.77
CA HIS A 67 5.39 10.99 6.60
C HIS A 67 4.14 10.20 6.25
N LYS A 68 2.96 10.83 6.15
CA LYS A 68 1.72 10.12 5.84
C LYS A 68 0.75 11.00 5.07
N PHE A 69 0.21 10.46 3.98
CA PHE A 69 -0.79 11.14 3.18
C PHE A 69 -1.65 10.15 2.40
N CYS A 70 -2.82 10.63 1.95
CA CYS A 70 -3.65 9.91 1.01
C CYS A 70 -3.75 10.64 -0.32
N GLY A 71 -3.54 9.93 -1.42
CA GLY A 71 -3.86 10.37 -2.78
C GLY A 71 -5.19 9.79 -3.23
N THR A 72 -6.12 10.63 -3.64
CA THR A 72 -7.45 10.25 -4.15
C THR A 72 -7.43 9.90 -5.64
N SER A 73 -6.27 10.03 -6.28
CA SER A 73 -6.02 9.64 -7.66
C SER A 73 -4.56 9.20 -7.82
N LEU A 74 -4.23 8.60 -8.96
CA LEU A 74 -2.84 8.22 -9.23
C LEU A 74 -1.95 9.47 -9.33
N GLU A 75 -2.45 10.51 -9.98
CA GLU A 75 -1.73 11.77 -10.16
C GLU A 75 -1.46 12.44 -8.82
N SER A 76 -2.47 12.56 -7.95
CA SER A 76 -2.29 13.19 -6.62
C SER A 76 -1.31 12.39 -5.76
N MET A 77 -1.36 11.06 -5.81
CA MET A 77 -0.39 10.20 -5.12
C MET A 77 1.04 10.46 -5.60
N VAL A 78 1.27 10.53 -6.92
CA VAL A 78 2.62 10.79 -7.48
C VAL A 78 3.14 12.17 -7.06
N ASP A 79 2.30 13.20 -7.10
CA ASP A 79 2.71 14.56 -6.70
C ASP A 79 3.06 14.64 -5.22
N LEU A 80 2.29 13.98 -4.35
CA LEU A 80 2.56 13.93 -2.91
C LEU A 80 3.83 13.11 -2.59
N VAL A 81 4.08 12.02 -3.31
CA VAL A 81 5.33 11.25 -3.22
C VAL A 81 6.52 12.13 -3.62
N LYS A 82 6.44 12.84 -4.74
CA LYS A 82 7.50 13.78 -5.18
C LYS A 82 7.70 14.90 -4.18
N LYS A 83 6.63 15.48 -3.64
CA LYS A 83 6.71 16.50 -2.60
C LYS A 83 7.45 16.00 -1.35
N THR A 84 7.26 14.74 -1.00
CA THR A 84 7.82 14.13 0.21
C THR A 84 9.27 13.66 0.03
N LEU A 85 9.58 13.01 -1.10
CA LEU A 85 10.91 12.47 -1.39
C LEU A 85 11.85 13.50 -2.05
N GLY A 86 11.30 14.53 -2.67
CA GLY A 86 11.99 15.56 -3.45
C GLY A 86 11.58 15.52 -4.94
N TYR A 87 11.37 16.67 -5.56
CA TYR A 87 10.91 16.74 -6.94
C TYR A 87 11.96 16.31 -7.98
N ASN A 88 13.25 16.40 -7.65
CA ASN A 88 14.37 16.11 -8.54
C ASN A 88 14.99 14.72 -8.31
N VAL A 89 14.25 13.81 -7.68
CA VAL A 89 14.74 12.44 -7.42
C VAL A 89 14.23 11.48 -8.47
N ASP A 90 15.07 10.51 -8.85
CA ASP A 90 14.68 9.40 -9.70
C ASP A 90 13.77 8.45 -8.90
N LEU A 91 12.48 8.47 -9.22
CA LEU A 91 11.50 7.59 -8.58
C LEU A 91 11.56 6.19 -9.19
N LYS A 92 11.89 5.19 -8.37
CA LYS A 92 11.77 3.77 -8.72
C LYS A 92 10.55 3.18 -8.00
N VAL A 93 9.58 2.69 -8.79
CA VAL A 93 8.44 1.93 -8.25
C VAL A 93 8.83 0.46 -8.13
N MET A 94 8.68 -0.11 -6.94
CA MET A 94 8.90 -1.52 -6.67
C MET A 94 7.59 -2.17 -6.21
N THR A 95 7.25 -3.31 -6.79
CA THR A 95 6.07 -4.10 -6.45
C THR A 95 6.47 -5.56 -6.28
N THR A 96 5.68 -6.30 -5.51
CA THR A 96 5.87 -7.74 -5.36
C THR A 96 5.31 -8.46 -6.58
N LYS A 97 6.13 -9.34 -7.16
CA LYS A 97 5.79 -10.19 -8.30
C LYS A 97 5.80 -11.64 -7.86
N LEU A 98 4.66 -12.31 -8.06
CA LEU A 98 4.49 -13.75 -7.87
C LEU A 98 4.65 -14.44 -9.22
N MET A 99 5.52 -15.46 -9.27
CA MET A 99 5.84 -16.20 -10.49
C MET A 99 5.67 -17.70 -10.22
N ALA A 100 4.97 -18.40 -11.11
CA ALA A 100 4.80 -19.84 -11.05
C ALA A 100 4.76 -20.41 -12.49
N PRO A 101 4.97 -21.72 -12.70
CA PRO A 101 4.98 -22.32 -14.03
C PRO A 101 3.73 -22.00 -14.87
N THR A 102 2.57 -21.89 -14.22
CA THR A 102 1.33 -21.41 -14.83
C THR A 102 0.64 -20.38 -13.94
N LEU A 103 -0.11 -19.44 -14.51
CA LEU A 103 -0.85 -18.43 -13.73
C LEU A 103 -1.86 -19.06 -12.76
N ASN A 104 -2.47 -20.18 -13.15
CA ASN A 104 -3.43 -20.92 -12.30
C ASN A 104 -2.75 -21.65 -11.12
N SER A 105 -1.43 -21.82 -11.16
CA SER A 105 -0.66 -22.42 -10.08
C SER A 105 -0.20 -21.42 -9.02
N ILE A 106 -0.44 -20.11 -9.22
CA ILE A 106 -0.15 -19.11 -8.19
C ILE A 106 -1.14 -19.29 -7.03
N SER A 107 -0.59 -19.58 -5.86
CA SER A 107 -1.34 -19.65 -4.62
C SER A 107 -1.12 -18.39 -3.79
N TYR A 108 -2.23 -17.79 -3.37
CA TYR A 108 -2.25 -16.57 -2.55
C TYR A 108 -2.46 -16.89 -1.06
N GLY A 109 -2.45 -18.17 -0.68
CA GLY A 109 -2.53 -18.59 0.72
C GLY A 109 -1.24 -18.32 1.52
N VAL A 110 -1.24 -18.72 2.80
CA VAL A 110 -0.03 -18.71 3.62
C VAL A 110 0.89 -19.82 3.16
N HIS A 111 2.13 -19.49 2.81
CA HIS A 111 3.17 -20.45 2.45
C HIS A 111 4.46 -20.22 3.23
N ASN A 112 5.24 -21.29 3.37
CA ASN A 112 6.64 -21.17 3.76
C ASN A 112 7.48 -20.76 2.56
N TYR A 113 8.32 -19.77 2.78
CA TYR A 113 9.29 -19.25 1.83
C TYR A 113 10.71 -19.35 2.36
N THR A 114 11.64 -19.69 1.48
CA THR A 114 13.08 -19.61 1.69
C THR A 114 13.69 -18.63 0.69
N PHE A 115 14.70 -17.88 1.11
CA PHE A 115 15.45 -17.00 0.22
C PHE A 115 16.26 -17.84 -0.78
N LEU A 116 16.15 -17.51 -2.07
CA LEU A 116 16.97 -18.11 -3.12
C LEU A 116 18.38 -17.50 -3.16
N GLU A 117 18.50 -16.24 -2.75
CA GLU A 117 19.75 -15.50 -2.67
C GLU A 117 19.72 -14.57 -1.45
N THR A 118 20.89 -14.11 -1.02
CA THR A 118 20.97 -13.14 0.09
C THR A 118 20.21 -11.86 -0.28
N PRO A 119 19.30 -11.36 0.57
CA PRO A 119 18.59 -10.10 0.33
C PRO A 119 19.55 -8.97 -0.05
N LYS A 120 19.29 -8.32 -1.19
CA LYS A 120 20.14 -7.24 -1.70
C LYS A 120 19.67 -5.91 -1.14
N GLU A 121 20.45 -5.30 -0.27
CA GLU A 121 20.14 -3.97 0.26
C GLU A 121 20.26 -2.88 -0.83
N LEU A 122 19.29 -1.97 -0.83
CA LEU A 122 19.29 -0.76 -1.63
C LEU A 122 19.73 0.41 -0.73
N VAL A 123 21.04 0.67 -0.71
CA VAL A 123 21.67 1.65 0.17
C VAL A 123 21.35 3.09 -0.28
N GLY A 124 21.11 3.98 0.67
CA GLY A 124 20.92 5.42 0.41
C GLY A 124 19.55 5.78 -0.17
N ILE A 125 18.59 4.85 -0.18
CA ILE A 125 17.26 5.07 -0.73
C ILE A 125 16.32 5.61 0.35
N LYS A 126 15.66 6.73 0.04
CA LYS A 126 14.44 7.15 0.75
C LYS A 126 13.23 6.45 0.12
N MET A 127 12.30 6.02 0.95
CA MET A 127 11.17 5.21 0.49
C MET A 127 9.86 5.67 1.14
N LEU A 128 8.76 5.47 0.42
CA LEU A 128 7.40 5.51 0.94
C LEU A 128 6.69 4.21 0.55
N GLY A 129 6.01 3.58 1.50
CA GLY A 129 5.12 2.46 1.26
C GLY A 129 3.77 3.01 0.87
N CYS A 130 3.23 2.61 -0.27
CA CYS A 130 1.91 3.03 -0.74
C CYS A 130 0.99 1.83 -0.85
N HIS A 131 -0.16 1.92 -0.19
CA HIS A 131 -1.18 0.88 -0.10
C HIS A 131 -2.46 1.37 -0.74
N ARG A 132 -3.13 0.50 -1.47
CA ARG A 132 -4.49 0.79 -1.95
C ARG A 132 -5.46 0.60 -0.82
N MET A 133 -6.28 1.62 -0.58
CA MET A 133 -7.27 1.57 0.49
C MET A 133 -8.62 1.08 -0.04
N PRO A 134 -9.38 0.33 0.77
CA PRO A 134 -10.77 0.02 0.47
C PRO A 134 -11.60 1.29 0.33
N TYR A 135 -11.99 1.62 -0.90
CA TYR A 135 -12.78 2.81 -1.21
C TYR A 135 -13.49 2.61 -2.58
N PRO A 136 -14.62 3.30 -2.85
CA PRO A 136 -15.39 3.13 -4.10
C PRO A 136 -14.61 3.41 -5.39
N TYR A 137 -13.56 4.21 -5.32
CA TYR A 137 -12.57 4.41 -6.37
C TYR A 137 -11.16 4.28 -5.79
N ALA A 138 -10.13 4.27 -6.65
CA ALA A 138 -8.76 4.06 -6.21
C ALA A 138 -8.25 5.20 -5.31
N VAL A 139 -7.99 4.87 -4.04
CA VAL A 139 -7.34 5.73 -3.06
C VAL A 139 -6.06 5.06 -2.60
N TYR A 140 -4.99 5.85 -2.46
CA TYR A 140 -3.68 5.38 -2.05
C TYR A 140 -3.31 6.00 -0.71
N TYR A 141 -3.09 5.18 0.30
CA TYR A 141 -2.46 5.58 1.55
C TYR A 141 -0.96 5.38 1.42
N CYS A 142 -0.18 6.45 1.51
CA CYS A 142 1.27 6.38 1.47
C CYS A 142 1.85 6.83 2.80
N HIS A 143 2.84 6.09 3.29
CA HIS A 143 3.54 6.44 4.51
C HIS A 143 5.01 6.02 4.52
N GLY A 144 5.79 6.61 5.43
CA GLY A 144 7.18 6.26 5.69
C GLY A 144 7.70 6.89 6.97
N HIS A 145 8.90 6.50 7.41
CA HIS A 145 9.44 6.92 8.70
C HIS A 145 10.77 7.68 8.55
N LYS A 146 10.91 8.80 9.26
CA LYS A 146 12.13 9.63 9.29
C LYS A 146 13.27 8.99 10.06
N GLY A 147 12.96 8.11 11.03
CA GLY A 147 13.95 7.31 11.78
C GLY A 147 14.72 6.30 10.91
N GLY A 148 14.44 6.27 9.61
CA GLY A 148 15.16 5.46 8.64
C GLY A 148 14.49 4.11 8.39
N SER A 149 14.69 3.60 7.19
CA SER A 149 14.25 2.27 6.80
C SER A 149 15.27 1.70 5.83
N ARG A 150 15.57 0.42 5.97
CA ARG A 150 16.43 -0.31 5.05
C ARG A 150 15.54 -1.06 4.07
N VAL A 151 15.79 -0.88 2.79
CA VAL A 151 15.03 -1.53 1.72
C VAL A 151 15.89 -2.62 1.10
N PHE A 152 15.32 -3.79 0.93
CA PHE A 152 15.97 -4.93 0.31
C PHE A 152 15.17 -5.39 -0.90
N GLU A 153 15.86 -5.75 -1.98
CA GLU A 153 15.27 -6.57 -3.03
C GLU A 153 15.44 -8.04 -2.62
N ILE A 154 14.32 -8.75 -2.52
CA ILE A 154 14.30 -10.15 -2.09
C ILE A 154 13.84 -11.06 -3.22
N ASN A 155 14.36 -12.28 -3.19
CA ASN A 155 13.97 -13.36 -4.08
C ASN A 155 13.75 -14.61 -3.23
N MET A 156 12.51 -15.08 -3.20
CA MET A 156 12.10 -16.20 -2.37
C MET A 156 11.40 -17.27 -3.21
N VAL A 157 11.41 -18.50 -2.71
CA VAL A 157 10.69 -19.63 -3.30
C VAL A 157 9.92 -20.38 -2.23
N THR A 158 8.77 -20.97 -2.59
CA THR A 158 8.05 -21.92 -1.74
C THR A 158 8.86 -23.19 -1.51
N ASP A 159 8.61 -23.89 -0.40
CA ASP A 159 9.29 -25.16 -0.06
C ASP A 159 9.19 -26.22 -1.18
N ASP A 160 8.09 -26.21 -1.94
CA ASP A 160 7.87 -27.12 -3.08
C ASP A 160 8.55 -26.67 -4.39
N GLY A 161 9.25 -25.52 -4.37
CA GLY A 161 9.98 -24.97 -5.50
C GLY A 161 9.12 -24.33 -6.60
N LYS A 162 7.78 -24.33 -6.47
CA LYS A 162 6.89 -23.96 -7.58
C LYS A 162 6.61 -22.47 -7.70
N GLN A 163 6.52 -21.75 -6.59
CA GLN A 163 6.17 -20.33 -6.60
C GLN A 163 7.35 -19.50 -6.12
N LYS A 164 7.79 -18.57 -6.98
CA LYS A 164 8.81 -17.58 -6.69
C LYS A 164 8.19 -16.22 -6.41
N VAL A 165 8.83 -15.47 -5.54
CA VAL A 165 8.46 -14.11 -5.17
C VAL A 165 9.67 -13.22 -5.34
N VAL A 166 9.53 -12.17 -6.14
CA VAL A 166 10.52 -11.10 -6.23
C VAL A 166 9.86 -9.79 -5.83
N GLY A 167 10.46 -9.03 -4.92
CA GLY A 167 9.86 -7.78 -4.47
C GLY A 167 10.69 -7.03 -3.43
N PRO A 168 10.20 -5.86 -3.00
CA PRO A 168 10.80 -5.13 -1.91
C PRO A 168 10.47 -5.79 -0.55
N ALA A 169 11.45 -5.82 0.35
CA ALA A 169 11.26 -6.03 1.78
C ALA A 169 11.81 -4.81 2.53
N ILE A 170 11.09 -4.36 3.55
CA ILE A 170 11.39 -3.13 4.28
C ILE A 170 11.64 -3.49 5.73
N CYS A 171 12.74 -3.01 6.28
CA CYS A 171 13.06 -3.08 7.69
C CYS A 171 13.02 -1.66 8.27
N HIS A 172 12.05 -1.39 9.14
CA HIS A 172 12.00 -0.13 9.88
C HIS A 172 13.01 -0.19 11.03
N MET A 173 13.90 0.80 11.09
CA MET A 173 15.03 0.77 12.02
C MET A 173 14.68 1.31 13.41
N ASP A 174 13.60 2.09 13.50
CA ASP A 174 13.08 2.63 14.75
C ASP A 174 11.54 2.60 14.68
N THR A 175 10.95 1.76 15.51
CA THR A 175 9.49 1.61 15.69
C THR A 175 9.09 1.89 17.13
N SER A 176 9.94 2.56 17.92
CA SER A 176 9.72 2.80 19.36
C SER A 176 8.45 3.60 19.66
N MET A 177 8.01 4.43 18.71
CA MET A 177 6.82 5.26 18.80
C MET A 177 5.57 4.60 18.17
N TRP A 178 5.71 3.38 17.67
CA TRP A 178 4.61 2.66 17.03
C TRP A 178 3.75 1.97 18.08
N ASP A 179 2.52 1.62 17.71
CA ASP A 179 1.69 0.78 18.56
C ASP A 179 2.41 -0.55 18.83
N VAL A 180 2.36 -1.05 20.07
CA VAL A 180 3.06 -2.29 20.47
C VAL A 180 2.54 -3.52 19.73
N ASP A 181 1.32 -3.45 19.21
CA ASP A 181 0.69 -4.49 18.39
C ASP A 181 0.85 -4.22 16.87
N HIS A 182 1.69 -3.25 16.48
CA HIS A 182 2.02 -2.97 15.08
C HIS A 182 3.09 -3.91 14.51
#